data_AF-A0A7X3TBA4-F1
#
_entry.id   AF-A0A7X3TBA4-F1
#
_cell.length_a   1.000
_cell.length_b   1.000
_cell.length_c   1.000
_cell.angle_alpha   90.00
_cell.angle_beta   90.00
_cell.angle_gamma   90.00
#
_symmetry.space_group_name_H-M   'P 1'
#
loop_
_entity.id
_entity.type
_entity.pdbx_description
1 polymer ?
#
loop_
_entity_poly.entity_id
_entity_poly.type
_entity_poly.pdbx_seq_one_letter_code
_entity_poly.pdbx_strand_id
1 'polypeptide(L)'
;MKSILSLLTCLLCISFILGCTAVDNPVAQETDESLFLLVENVPPSGYPDGWVKLTDEDVSELMNLEILPNWHNMNISQEWKNKYTHATLLKQFGDIPQVRFIIEFGRNPGFEISRELFVAYFQVHYHLFPTENNRRALEEARNIENQPRPKPPETEIKRVPITIELAEEIRAELIRKHGNIPQVHTVANFYKKVARNISITYDDYLPYLEARSQLDPQNERIRQKLEKYKKAKVEGVPFHLVDETGRIMLFIFSSP
;
A
#
# COMPACT_ATOMS: atom_id res chain seq x y z
N MET A 1 -58.30 35.87 -2.60
CA MET A 1 -57.08 35.42 -1.89
C MET A 1 -56.44 34.12 -2.41
N LYS A 2 -56.95 33.45 -3.47
CA LYS A 2 -56.28 32.27 -4.08
C LYS A 2 -55.27 32.62 -5.18
N SER A 3 -55.28 33.86 -5.67
CA SER A 3 -54.46 34.26 -6.82
C SER A 3 -53.04 34.75 -6.47
N ILE A 4 -52.79 35.12 -5.21
CA ILE A 4 -51.46 35.60 -4.76
C ILE A 4 -50.52 34.42 -4.47
N LEU A 5 -51.06 33.25 -4.07
CA LEU A 5 -50.26 32.07 -3.76
C LEU A 5 -49.64 31.41 -5.01
N SER A 6 -50.24 31.59 -6.19
CA SER A 6 -49.73 31.03 -7.45
C SER A 6 -48.59 31.84 -8.06
N LEU A 7 -48.45 33.12 -7.70
CA LEU A 7 -47.35 33.97 -8.16
C LEU A 7 -46.07 33.74 -7.34
N LEU A 8 -46.18 33.36 -6.06
CA LEU A 8 -45.03 33.05 -5.23
C LEU A 8 -44.34 31.73 -5.60
N THR A 9 -45.11 30.73 -6.06
CA THR A 9 -44.55 29.44 -6.51
C THR A 9 -43.84 29.54 -7.86
N CYS A 10 -44.24 30.45 -8.75
CA CYS A 10 -43.49 30.68 -10.00
C CYS A 10 -42.17 31.43 -9.77
N LEU A 11 -42.11 32.37 -8.82
CA LEU A 11 -40.88 33.13 -8.53
C LEU A 11 -39.79 32.27 -7.86
N LEU A 12 -40.16 31.24 -7.11
CA LEU A 12 -39.21 30.29 -6.50
C LEU A 12 -38.58 29.30 -7.49
N CYS A 13 -39.18 29.08 -8.66
CA CYS A 13 -38.58 28.25 -9.71
C CYS A 13 -37.55 29.02 -10.55
N ILE A 14 -37.61 30.35 -10.59
CA ILE A 14 -36.69 31.18 -11.39
C ILE A 14 -35.35 31.42 -10.65
N SER A 15 -35.33 31.33 -9.32
CA SER A 15 -34.09 31.46 -8.53
C SER A 15 -33.15 30.24 -8.61
N PHE A 16 -33.55 29.14 -9.24
CA PHE A 16 -32.68 27.99 -9.48
C PHE A 16 -31.88 28.05 -10.80
N ILE A 17 -32.12 29.04 -11.67
CA ILE A 17 -31.43 29.16 -12.98
C ILE A 17 -30.30 30.21 -12.97
N LEU A 18 -30.17 31.03 -11.91
CA LEU A 18 -29.16 32.11 -11.83
C LEU A 18 -27.93 31.78 -10.96
N GLY A 19 -27.62 30.50 -10.77
CA GLY A 19 -26.44 30.02 -10.04
C GLY A 19 -25.29 29.50 -10.90
N CYS A 20 -25.33 29.67 -12.22
CA CYS A 20 -24.18 29.44 -13.09
C CYS A 20 -23.44 30.76 -13.29
N THR A 21 -22.80 31.28 -12.24
CA THR A 21 -21.69 32.20 -12.48
C THR A 21 -20.60 31.38 -13.15
N ALA A 22 -20.38 31.67 -14.43
CA ALA A 22 -19.17 31.32 -15.13
C ALA A 22 -17.98 31.74 -14.25
N VAL A 23 -17.37 30.75 -13.60
CA VAL A 23 -16.03 30.93 -13.05
C VAL A 23 -15.12 30.87 -14.26
N ASP A 24 -14.93 32.03 -14.88
CA ASP A 24 -13.82 32.29 -15.79
C ASP A 24 -12.52 32.27 -14.98
N ASN A 25 -12.15 31.10 -14.45
CA ASN A 25 -10.76 30.75 -14.31
C ASN A 25 -10.51 29.69 -15.36
N PRO A 26 -9.90 30.03 -16.50
CA PRO A 26 -9.08 29.06 -17.17
C PRO A 26 -7.92 28.79 -16.20
N VAL A 27 -8.13 27.87 -15.25
CA VAL A 27 -7.04 26.98 -14.90
C VAL A 27 -6.74 26.34 -16.23
N ALA A 28 -5.72 26.86 -16.91
CA ALA A 28 -5.05 26.12 -17.93
C ALA A 28 -4.75 24.78 -17.26
N GLN A 29 -5.57 23.77 -17.55
CA GLN A 29 -5.07 22.42 -17.66
C GLN A 29 -4.01 22.56 -18.74
N GLU A 30 -2.80 22.96 -18.33
CA GLU A 30 -1.61 22.35 -18.88
C GLU A 30 -1.92 20.87 -18.78
N THR A 31 -2.41 20.35 -19.91
CA THR A 31 -2.49 18.94 -20.17
C THR A 31 -1.04 18.55 -20.18
N ASP A 32 -0.53 18.29 -18.98
CA ASP A 32 0.82 17.88 -18.71
C ASP A 32 0.93 16.46 -19.29
N GLU A 33 0.99 16.39 -20.62
CA GLU A 33 1.28 15.19 -21.40
C GLU A 33 2.60 14.56 -20.91
N SER A 34 3.44 15.32 -20.18
CA SER A 34 4.66 14.82 -19.54
C SER A 34 4.40 13.89 -18.34
N LEU A 35 3.25 13.98 -17.66
CA LEU A 35 2.91 13.04 -16.58
C LEU A 35 2.65 11.62 -17.09
N PHE A 36 2.20 11.46 -18.34
CA PHE A 36 1.89 10.16 -18.94
C PHE A 36 3.14 9.35 -19.26
N LEU A 37 4.24 10.03 -19.59
CA LEU A 37 5.49 9.40 -19.99
C LEU A 37 6.15 8.62 -18.83
N LEU A 38 5.87 8.94 -17.57
CA LEU A 38 6.66 8.42 -16.45
C LEU A 38 6.41 6.95 -16.10
N VAL A 39 5.22 6.40 -16.38
CA VAL A 39 4.91 4.99 -16.10
C VAL A 39 5.41 4.08 -17.23
N GLU A 40 5.32 4.54 -18.48
CA GLU A 40 6.03 3.89 -19.60
C GLU A 40 7.56 4.02 -19.46
N ASN A 41 8.03 5.07 -18.79
CA ASN A 41 9.47 5.34 -18.59
C ASN A 41 10.03 4.84 -17.25
N VAL A 42 9.32 4.04 -16.44
CA VAL A 42 10.03 3.20 -15.47
C VAL A 42 10.56 2.03 -16.29
N PRO A 43 11.84 2.05 -16.74
CA PRO A 43 12.32 0.96 -17.58
C PRO A 43 12.17 -0.35 -16.82
N PRO A 44 11.99 -1.49 -17.50
CA PRO A 44 11.93 -2.80 -16.84
C PRO A 44 13.09 -3.08 -15.87
N SER A 45 14.24 -2.42 -16.06
CA SER A 45 15.42 -2.47 -15.17
C SER A 45 15.27 -1.68 -13.86
N GLY A 46 14.22 -0.86 -13.71
CA GLY A 46 13.90 -0.11 -12.50
C GLY A 46 13.12 -0.92 -11.47
N TYR A 47 12.65 -2.12 -11.84
CA TYR A 47 12.03 -3.05 -10.91
C TYR A 47 13.10 -3.84 -10.15
N PRO A 48 12.92 -4.07 -8.83
CA PRO A 48 13.78 -4.97 -8.08
C PRO A 48 13.83 -6.39 -8.67
N ASP A 49 14.97 -7.07 -8.55
CA ASP A 49 15.09 -8.49 -8.91
C ASP A 49 14.07 -9.34 -8.13
N GLY A 50 13.29 -10.15 -8.84
CA GLY A 50 12.25 -10.99 -8.24
C GLY A 50 10.88 -10.31 -8.10
N TRP A 51 10.71 -9.09 -8.61
CA TRP A 51 9.41 -8.42 -8.70
C TRP A 51 8.42 -9.22 -9.55
N VAL A 52 7.33 -9.65 -8.93
CA VAL A 52 6.29 -10.44 -9.59
C VAL A 52 5.40 -9.50 -10.41
N LYS A 53 5.48 -9.63 -11.74
CA LYS A 53 4.64 -8.90 -12.69
C LYS A 53 3.27 -9.53 -12.86
N LEU A 54 2.28 -8.72 -13.23
CA LEU A 54 0.94 -9.17 -13.53
C LEU A 54 0.92 -9.81 -14.92
N THR A 55 0.50 -11.07 -15.01
CA THR A 55 0.33 -11.76 -16.30
C THR A 55 -1.02 -11.42 -16.93
N ASP A 56 -1.18 -11.67 -18.23
CA ASP A 56 -2.49 -11.49 -18.88
C ASP A 56 -3.54 -12.47 -18.34
N GLU A 57 -3.12 -13.66 -17.90
CA GLU A 57 -3.96 -14.62 -17.20
C GLU A 57 -4.46 -14.05 -15.86
N ASP A 58 -3.57 -13.42 -15.08
CA ASP A 58 -3.94 -12.74 -13.82
C ASP A 58 -4.97 -11.62 -14.08
N VAL A 59 -4.75 -10.82 -15.12
CA VAL A 59 -5.67 -9.73 -15.50
C VAL A 59 -7.03 -10.30 -15.88
N SER A 60 -7.07 -11.35 -16.69
CA SER A 60 -8.30 -12.03 -17.08
C SER A 60 -9.04 -12.60 -15.88
N GLU A 61 -8.35 -13.25 -14.93
CA GLU A 61 -8.94 -13.72 -13.68
C GLU A 61 -9.59 -12.57 -12.90
N LEU A 62 -8.87 -11.48 -12.68
CA LEU A 62 -9.34 -10.33 -11.91
C LEU A 62 -10.49 -9.57 -12.60
N MET A 63 -10.44 -9.43 -13.92
CA MET A 63 -11.51 -8.80 -14.71
C MET A 63 -12.81 -9.60 -14.69
N ASN A 64 -12.72 -10.93 -14.62
CA ASN A 64 -13.89 -11.80 -14.55
C ASN A 64 -14.38 -12.06 -13.11
N LEU A 65 -13.61 -11.67 -12.09
CA LEU A 65 -13.95 -11.90 -10.69
C LEU A 65 -15.23 -11.16 -10.28
N GLU A 66 -16.24 -11.87 -9.77
CA GLU A 66 -17.44 -11.25 -9.20
C GLU A 66 -17.08 -10.50 -7.91
N ILE A 67 -17.34 -9.19 -7.87
CA ILE A 67 -17.04 -8.36 -6.71
C ILE A 67 -18.30 -8.23 -5.87
N LEU A 68 -18.27 -8.78 -4.66
CA LEU A 68 -19.41 -8.74 -3.76
C LEU A 68 -19.69 -7.31 -3.28
N PRO A 69 -20.94 -6.84 -3.22
CA PRO A 69 -21.27 -5.55 -2.61
C PRO A 69 -20.80 -5.50 -1.15
N ASN A 70 -20.32 -4.34 -0.70
CA ASN A 70 -19.87 -4.12 0.69
C ASN A 70 -18.74 -5.04 1.17
N TRP A 71 -17.96 -5.63 0.26
CA TRP A 71 -16.87 -6.56 0.61
C TRP A 71 -15.85 -5.98 1.59
N HIS A 72 -15.64 -4.66 1.58
CA HIS A 72 -14.75 -3.96 2.51
C HIS A 72 -15.12 -4.19 3.99
N ASN A 73 -16.41 -4.39 4.27
CA ASN A 73 -16.96 -4.60 5.62
C ASN A 73 -17.13 -6.09 5.96
N MET A 74 -16.85 -7.00 5.03
CA MET A 74 -16.98 -8.43 5.26
C MET A 74 -15.77 -8.97 6.04
N ASN A 75 -16.02 -9.98 6.88
CA ASN A 75 -14.97 -10.74 7.56
C ASN A 75 -14.35 -11.78 6.62
N ILE A 76 -13.62 -11.30 5.61
CA ILE A 76 -12.87 -12.11 4.64
C ILE A 76 -11.36 -11.95 4.85
N SER A 77 -10.60 -12.95 4.42
CA SER A 77 -9.13 -12.91 4.51
C SER A 77 -8.52 -11.70 3.78
N GLN A 78 -7.33 -11.28 4.20
CA GLN A 78 -6.61 -10.19 3.54
C GLN A 78 -6.31 -10.48 2.06
N GLU A 79 -6.02 -11.73 1.71
CA GLU A 79 -5.82 -12.15 0.33
C GLU A 79 -7.05 -11.82 -0.54
N TRP A 80 -8.25 -12.18 -0.06
CA TRP A 80 -9.51 -11.86 -0.74
C TRP A 80 -9.78 -10.36 -0.82
N LYS A 81 -9.46 -9.60 0.23
CA LYS A 81 -9.55 -8.12 0.19
C LYS A 81 -8.63 -7.53 -0.89
N ASN A 82 -7.40 -8.05 -1.01
CA ASN A 82 -6.46 -7.62 -2.05
C ASN A 82 -6.98 -7.99 -3.44
N LYS A 83 -7.46 -9.22 -3.65
CA LYS A 83 -8.08 -9.64 -4.93
C LYS A 83 -9.24 -8.73 -5.32
N TYR A 84 -10.16 -8.43 -4.41
CA TYR A 84 -11.27 -7.51 -4.71
C TYR A 84 -10.80 -6.08 -4.98
N THR A 85 -9.82 -5.57 -4.23
CA THR A 85 -9.22 -4.25 -4.52
C THR A 85 -8.66 -4.20 -5.94
N HIS A 86 -7.86 -5.20 -6.33
CA HIS A 86 -7.24 -5.27 -7.64
C HIS A 86 -8.28 -5.41 -8.76
N ALA A 87 -9.29 -6.26 -8.57
CA ALA A 87 -10.41 -6.40 -9.51
C ALA A 87 -11.21 -5.10 -9.65
N THR A 88 -11.46 -4.37 -8.56
CA THR A 88 -12.13 -3.06 -8.59
C THR A 88 -11.33 -2.07 -9.43
N LEU A 89 -10.01 -1.97 -9.23
CA LEU A 89 -9.15 -1.08 -10.01
C LEU A 89 -9.21 -1.41 -11.51
N LEU A 90 -9.03 -2.67 -11.88
CA LEU A 90 -9.08 -3.12 -13.28
C LEU A 90 -10.44 -2.87 -13.93
N LYS A 91 -11.55 -3.11 -13.22
CA LYS A 91 -12.90 -2.85 -13.76
C LYS A 91 -13.22 -1.37 -13.89
N GLN A 92 -12.71 -0.55 -12.97
CA GLN A 92 -12.97 0.89 -12.96
C GLN A 92 -12.15 1.65 -14.02
N PHE A 93 -10.88 1.29 -14.18
CA PHE A 93 -9.94 2.04 -15.03
C PHE A 93 -9.50 1.28 -16.29
N GLY A 94 -9.85 0.00 -16.40
CA GLY A 94 -9.38 -0.88 -17.46
C GLY A 94 -7.99 -1.46 -17.20
N ASP A 95 -7.55 -2.30 -18.13
CA ASP A 95 -6.19 -2.85 -18.16
C ASP A 95 -5.22 -1.85 -18.78
N ILE A 96 -4.76 -0.89 -17.98
CA ILE A 96 -3.75 0.11 -18.36
C ILE A 96 -2.47 -0.06 -17.53
N PRO A 97 -1.28 0.39 -18.03
CA PRO A 97 0.00 0.22 -17.33
C PRO A 97 -0.01 0.71 -15.87
N GLN A 98 -0.69 1.81 -15.60
CA GLN A 98 -0.88 2.43 -14.29
C GLN A 98 -1.56 1.47 -13.30
N VAL A 99 -2.64 0.82 -13.73
CA VAL A 99 -3.37 -0.13 -12.89
C VAL A 99 -2.54 -1.38 -12.63
N ARG A 100 -1.87 -1.92 -13.66
CA ARG A 100 -0.95 -3.04 -13.50
C ARG A 100 0.15 -2.70 -12.48
N PHE A 101 0.75 -1.51 -12.57
CA PHE A 101 1.78 -1.06 -11.64
C PHE A 101 1.31 -1.05 -10.18
N ILE A 102 0.13 -0.50 -9.87
CA ILE A 102 -0.40 -0.48 -8.49
C ILE A 102 -0.61 -1.89 -7.96
N ILE A 103 -1.17 -2.78 -8.78
CA ILE A 103 -1.44 -4.17 -8.39
C ILE A 103 -0.12 -4.91 -8.12
N GLU A 104 0.85 -4.77 -9.03
CA GLU A 104 2.18 -5.37 -8.87
C GLU A 104 2.88 -4.83 -7.61
N PHE A 105 2.83 -3.52 -7.38
CA PHE A 105 3.41 -2.92 -6.19
C PHE A 105 2.79 -3.48 -4.91
N GLY A 106 1.47 -3.66 -4.87
CA GLY A 106 0.77 -4.30 -3.74
C GLY A 106 1.08 -5.79 -3.55
N ARG A 107 1.38 -6.51 -4.63
CA ARG A 107 1.75 -7.94 -4.61
C ARG A 107 3.16 -8.22 -4.13
N ASN A 108 4.02 -7.20 -4.09
CA ASN A 108 5.44 -7.32 -3.75
C ASN A 108 5.78 -6.61 -2.41
N PRO A 109 5.11 -6.96 -1.28
CA PRO A 109 5.44 -6.34 0.00
C PRO A 109 6.84 -6.77 0.47
N GLY A 110 7.64 -5.83 0.94
CA GLY A 110 8.93 -6.11 1.57
C GLY A 110 10.16 -5.94 0.67
N PHE A 111 9.98 -5.60 -0.60
CA PHE A 111 11.09 -5.13 -1.42
C PHE A 111 11.59 -3.77 -0.95
N GLU A 112 12.89 -3.54 -1.08
CA GLU A 112 13.46 -2.22 -0.91
C GLU A 112 13.07 -1.39 -2.13
N ILE A 113 12.14 -0.47 -1.92
CA ILE A 113 11.58 0.38 -2.97
C ILE A 113 12.56 1.54 -3.18
N SER A 114 13.08 1.69 -4.39
CA SER A 114 13.89 2.85 -4.75
C SER A 114 13.06 4.13 -4.62
N ARG A 115 13.72 5.28 -4.44
CA ARG A 115 13.00 6.55 -4.39
C ARG A 115 12.18 6.77 -5.66
N GLU A 116 12.74 6.42 -6.81
CA GLU A 116 12.12 6.57 -8.11
C GLU A 116 10.83 5.74 -8.18
N LEU A 117 10.87 4.50 -7.71
CA LEU A 117 9.70 3.62 -7.67
C LEU A 117 8.65 4.10 -6.65
N PHE A 118 9.09 4.67 -5.52
CA PHE A 118 8.21 5.28 -4.53
C PHE A 118 7.48 6.51 -5.10
N VAL A 119 8.20 7.41 -5.77
CA VAL A 119 7.61 8.58 -6.44
C VAL A 119 6.66 8.13 -7.56
N ALA A 120 7.04 7.13 -8.35
CA ALA A 120 6.20 6.57 -9.40
C ALA A 120 4.87 6.03 -8.83
N TYR A 121 4.90 5.35 -7.68
CA TYR A 121 3.69 4.89 -7.00
C TYR A 121 2.72 6.03 -6.68
N PHE A 122 3.18 7.12 -6.06
CA PHE A 122 2.30 8.26 -5.77
C PHE A 122 1.84 8.98 -7.03
N GLN A 123 2.66 9.01 -8.07
CA GLN A 123 2.29 9.62 -9.34
C GLN A 123 1.16 8.84 -10.01
N VAL A 124 1.26 7.51 -10.03
CA VAL A 124 0.20 6.62 -10.52
C VAL A 124 -1.07 6.80 -9.70
N HIS A 125 -0.97 6.88 -8.37
CA HIS A 125 -2.13 7.12 -7.51
C HIS A 125 -2.82 8.46 -7.79
N TYR A 126 -2.06 9.54 -7.95
CA TYR A 126 -2.61 10.84 -8.32
C TYR A 126 -3.24 10.83 -9.71
N HIS A 127 -2.65 10.12 -10.65
CA HIS A 127 -3.19 9.97 -12.00
C HIS A 127 -4.56 9.25 -12.00
N LEU A 128 -4.64 8.09 -11.34
CA LEU A 128 -5.89 7.32 -11.27
C LEU A 128 -6.95 8.02 -10.40
N PHE A 129 -6.51 8.77 -9.40
CA PHE A 129 -7.38 9.43 -8.43
C PHE A 129 -6.87 10.86 -8.16
N PRO A 130 -7.25 11.85 -8.99
CA PRO A 130 -6.71 13.21 -8.94
C PRO A 130 -7.32 14.04 -7.79
N THR A 131 -7.19 13.54 -6.56
CA THR A 131 -7.65 14.21 -5.35
C THR A 131 -6.54 15.10 -4.77
N GLU A 132 -6.93 16.13 -4.03
CA GLU A 132 -5.99 17.02 -3.33
C GLU A 132 -5.07 16.26 -2.35
N ASN A 133 -5.57 15.20 -1.73
CA ASN A 133 -4.76 14.35 -0.85
C ASN A 133 -3.67 13.61 -1.62
N ASN A 134 -3.99 13.04 -2.79
CA ASN A 134 -3.01 12.34 -3.61
C ASN A 134 -2.00 13.30 -4.24
N ARG A 135 -2.43 14.52 -4.59
CA ARG A 135 -1.53 15.60 -5.02
C ARG A 135 -0.47 15.90 -3.95
N ARG A 136 -0.91 16.12 -2.71
CA ARG A 136 -0.02 16.38 -1.57
C ARG A 136 0.93 15.22 -1.31
N ALA A 137 0.43 13.98 -1.34
CA ALA A 137 1.25 12.79 -1.12
C ALA A 137 2.35 12.64 -2.19
N LEU A 138 2.03 12.94 -3.46
CA LEU A 138 3.02 12.99 -4.54
C LEU A 138 4.08 14.08 -4.31
N GLU A 139 3.68 15.28 -3.89
CA GLU A 139 4.62 16.36 -3.56
C GLU A 139 5.53 16.00 -2.40
N GLU A 140 4.98 15.41 -1.34
CA GLU A 140 5.75 14.90 -0.21
C GLU A 140 6.76 13.85 -0.68
N ALA A 141 6.33 12.86 -1.48
CA ALA A 141 7.20 11.81 -2.01
C ALA A 141 8.36 12.37 -2.85
N ARG A 142 8.10 13.38 -3.70
CA ARG A 142 9.13 14.08 -4.48
C ARG A 142 10.13 14.80 -3.58
N ASN A 143 9.69 15.35 -2.46
CA ASN A 143 10.51 16.12 -1.53
C ASN A 143 11.35 15.28 -0.53
N ILE A 144 11.20 13.94 -0.52
CA ILE A 144 11.96 13.04 0.38
C ILE A 144 13.48 13.11 0.17
N GLU A 145 13.96 13.56 -0.99
CA GLU A 145 15.39 13.72 -1.31
C GLU A 145 16.13 14.68 -0.35
N ASN A 146 15.40 15.56 0.34
CA ASN A 146 15.94 16.49 1.33
C ASN A 146 16.10 15.88 2.73
N GLN A 147 15.69 14.63 2.95
CA GLN A 147 16.00 13.93 4.19
C GLN A 147 17.24 13.09 3.96
N PRO A 148 18.29 13.23 4.80
CA PRO A 148 19.45 12.36 4.70
C PRO A 148 18.96 10.92 4.78
N ARG A 149 19.15 10.15 3.69
CA ARG A 149 18.92 8.70 3.76
C ARG A 149 19.71 8.22 4.97
N PRO A 150 19.11 7.48 5.92
CA PRO A 150 19.91 6.79 6.90
C PRO A 150 20.91 6.00 6.07
N LYS A 151 22.21 6.33 6.20
CA LYS A 151 23.25 5.59 5.49
C LYS A 151 22.94 4.13 5.75
N PRO A 152 22.69 3.31 4.71
CA PRO A 152 22.58 1.88 4.94
C PRO A 152 23.82 1.51 5.77
N PRO A 153 23.66 0.76 6.88
CA PRO A 153 24.82 0.35 7.66
C PRO A 153 25.87 -0.17 6.66
N GLU A 154 27.13 0.26 6.78
CA GLU A 154 28.19 0.00 5.79
C GLU A 154 28.38 -1.50 5.47
N THR A 155 27.82 -2.37 6.29
CA THR A 155 27.44 -3.72 5.89
C THR A 155 26.19 -3.68 5.01
N GLU A 156 26.40 -3.54 3.70
CA GLU A 156 25.43 -3.97 2.69
C GLU A 156 25.21 -5.48 2.90
N ILE A 157 24.28 -5.82 3.80
CA ILE A 157 23.79 -7.17 3.96
C ILE A 157 23.05 -7.44 2.66
N LYS A 158 23.74 -8.00 1.66
CA LYS A 158 23.09 -8.63 0.51
C LYS A 158 21.96 -9.46 1.08
N ARG A 159 20.72 -9.03 0.85
CA ARG A 159 19.54 -9.75 1.33
C ARG A 159 19.51 -11.06 0.55
N VAL A 160 20.16 -12.08 1.07
CA VAL A 160 20.10 -13.41 0.50
C VAL A 160 18.64 -13.82 0.58
N PRO A 161 17.98 -14.14 -0.55
CA PRO A 161 16.60 -14.61 -0.51
C PRO A 161 16.52 -15.79 0.45
N ILE A 162 15.54 -15.74 1.35
CA ILE A 162 15.43 -16.77 2.39
C ILE A 162 14.96 -18.05 1.71
N THR A 163 15.84 -19.04 1.56
CA THR A 163 15.45 -20.36 1.07
C THR A 163 14.90 -21.22 2.21
N ILE A 164 14.27 -22.36 1.88
CA ILE A 164 13.78 -23.29 2.91
C ILE A 164 14.96 -23.85 3.71
N GLU A 165 16.08 -24.13 3.06
CA GLU A 165 17.31 -24.60 3.69
C GLU A 165 17.83 -23.55 4.69
N LEU A 166 17.91 -22.28 4.27
CA LEU A 166 18.33 -21.19 5.15
C LEU A 166 17.37 -21.02 6.35
N ALA A 167 16.07 -21.22 6.17
CA ALA A 167 15.10 -21.17 7.27
C ALA A 167 15.32 -22.29 8.31
N GLU A 168 15.66 -23.51 7.87
CA GLU A 168 16.01 -24.62 8.77
C GLU A 168 17.38 -24.42 9.43
N GLU A 169 18.36 -23.82 8.74
CA GLU A 169 19.64 -23.41 9.32
C GLU A 169 19.45 -22.35 10.42
N ILE A 170 18.63 -21.33 10.16
CA ILE A 170 18.25 -20.32 11.17
C ILE A 170 17.62 -20.99 12.39
N ARG A 171 16.74 -21.97 12.18
CA ARG A 171 16.12 -22.73 13.27
C ARG A 171 17.16 -23.49 14.10
N ALA A 172 18.05 -24.23 13.44
CA ALA A 172 19.10 -24.99 14.11
C ALA A 172 20.01 -24.07 14.94
N GLU A 173 20.38 -22.91 14.38
CA GLU A 173 21.19 -21.91 15.07
C GLU A 173 20.47 -21.32 16.29
N LEU A 174 19.19 -20.98 16.15
CA LEU A 174 18.39 -20.48 17.26
C LEU A 174 18.22 -21.53 18.37
N ILE A 175 18.03 -22.81 18.02
CA ILE A 175 17.99 -23.91 19.00
C ILE A 175 19.33 -24.03 19.71
N ARG A 176 20.45 -23.95 18.98
CA ARG A 176 21.80 -24.01 19.56
C ARG A 176 22.05 -22.87 20.55
N LYS A 177 21.58 -21.66 20.24
CA LYS A 177 21.83 -20.46 21.05
C LYS A 177 20.87 -20.29 22.23
N HIS A 178 19.59 -20.65 22.04
CA HIS A 178 18.51 -20.34 22.99
C HIS A 178 17.80 -21.58 23.53
N GLY A 179 18.18 -22.77 23.08
CA GLY A 179 17.50 -24.02 23.40
C GLY A 179 16.25 -24.25 22.56
N ASN A 180 15.68 -25.44 22.72
CA ASN A 180 14.48 -25.87 22.02
C ASN A 180 13.19 -25.33 22.68
N ILE A 181 13.03 -24.01 22.69
CA ILE A 181 11.90 -23.31 23.35
C ILE A 181 10.85 -22.84 22.31
N PRO A 182 9.58 -22.59 22.72
CA PRO A 182 8.51 -22.19 21.80
C PRO A 182 8.84 -20.98 20.92
N GLN A 183 9.52 -19.97 21.47
CA GLN A 183 9.89 -18.72 20.77
C GLN A 183 10.78 -18.99 19.55
N VAL A 184 11.68 -19.97 19.65
CA VAL A 184 12.55 -20.37 18.53
C VAL A 184 11.72 -20.91 17.36
N HIS A 185 10.72 -21.75 17.65
CA HIS A 185 9.83 -22.28 16.61
C HIS A 185 8.94 -21.21 16.00
N THR A 186 8.47 -20.24 16.78
CA THR A 186 7.73 -19.08 16.24
C THR A 186 8.57 -18.32 15.22
N VAL A 187 9.82 -18.01 15.56
CA VAL A 187 10.74 -17.31 14.65
C VAL A 187 11.07 -18.16 13.42
N ALA A 188 11.35 -19.45 13.60
CA ALA A 188 11.65 -20.35 12.48
C ALA A 188 10.46 -20.51 11.52
N ASN A 189 9.24 -20.68 12.04
CA ASN A 189 8.04 -20.81 11.23
C ASN A 189 7.75 -19.53 10.43
N PHE A 190 8.02 -18.36 11.01
CA PHE A 190 7.94 -17.09 10.29
C PHE A 190 8.88 -17.10 9.07
N TYR A 191 10.15 -17.43 9.26
CA TYR A 191 11.11 -17.51 8.15
C TYR A 191 10.75 -18.57 7.12
N LYS A 192 10.17 -19.70 7.53
CA LYS A 192 9.67 -20.73 6.63
C LYS A 192 8.51 -20.26 5.76
N LYS A 193 7.63 -19.41 6.28
CA LYS A 193 6.57 -18.75 5.50
C LYS A 193 7.16 -17.80 4.46
N VAL A 194 8.12 -16.96 4.89
CA VAL A 194 8.86 -16.06 3.99
C VAL A 194 9.53 -16.87 2.86
N ALA A 195 10.20 -17.97 3.20
CA ALA A 195 10.89 -18.82 2.22
C ALA A 195 9.95 -19.49 1.21
N ARG A 196 8.70 -19.73 1.58
CA ARG A 196 7.68 -20.31 0.70
C ARG A 196 6.87 -19.26 -0.06
N ASN A 197 7.25 -17.98 0.06
CA ASN A 197 6.50 -16.85 -0.45
C ASN A 197 5.02 -16.87 0.00
N ILE A 198 4.77 -17.34 1.22
CA ILE A 198 3.44 -17.34 1.82
C ILE A 198 3.20 -15.95 2.39
N SER A 199 2.03 -15.37 2.09
CA SER A 199 1.62 -14.06 2.60
C SER A 199 1.74 -14.01 4.13
N ILE A 200 2.44 -13.00 4.62
CA ILE A 200 2.65 -12.76 6.05
C ILE A 200 1.53 -11.86 6.55
N THR A 201 0.73 -12.40 7.48
CA THR A 201 -0.37 -11.66 8.08
C THR A 201 0.07 -10.91 9.33
N TYR A 202 -0.81 -10.03 9.83
CA TYR A 202 -0.60 -9.36 11.12
C TYR A 202 -0.43 -10.37 12.28
N ASP A 203 -1.25 -11.42 12.27
CA ASP A 203 -1.23 -12.48 13.27
C ASP A 203 0.01 -13.38 13.16
N ASP A 204 0.75 -13.30 12.07
CA ASP A 204 2.07 -13.94 11.93
C ASP A 204 3.20 -13.05 12.43
N TYR A 205 3.15 -11.76 12.10
CA TYR A 205 4.25 -10.84 12.34
C TYR A 205 4.35 -10.40 13.81
N LEU A 206 3.22 -10.21 14.50
CA LEU A 206 3.24 -9.80 15.91
C LEU A 206 3.84 -10.89 16.81
N PRO A 207 3.41 -12.17 16.77
CA PRO A 207 4.05 -13.23 17.55
C PRO A 207 5.53 -13.42 17.19
N TYR A 208 5.91 -13.20 15.92
CA TYR A 208 7.31 -13.18 15.50
C TYR A 208 8.11 -12.10 16.23
N LEU A 209 7.63 -10.85 16.25
CA LEU A 209 8.31 -9.75 16.95
C LEU A 209 8.39 -9.99 18.46
N GLU A 210 7.32 -10.52 19.07
CA GLU A 210 7.30 -10.90 20.48
C GLU A 210 8.36 -11.95 20.78
N ALA A 211 8.36 -13.05 20.03
CA ALA A 211 9.34 -14.12 20.18
C ALA A 211 10.77 -13.60 19.96
N ARG A 212 10.99 -12.77 18.93
CA ARG A 212 12.31 -12.20 18.64
C ARG A 212 12.81 -11.26 19.73
N SER A 213 11.92 -10.44 20.30
CA SER A 213 12.25 -9.54 21.41
C SER A 213 12.63 -10.31 22.69
N GLN A 214 12.07 -11.50 22.90
CA GLN A 214 12.41 -12.36 24.03
C GLN A 214 13.74 -13.10 23.81
N LEU A 215 14.01 -13.55 22.58
CA LEU A 215 15.26 -14.21 22.22
C LEU A 215 16.46 -13.25 22.20
N ASP A 216 16.23 -11.99 21.85
CA ASP A 216 17.26 -10.95 21.76
C ASP A 216 16.81 -9.65 22.45
N PRO A 217 16.75 -9.63 23.80
CA PRO A 217 16.18 -8.52 24.56
C PRO A 217 16.98 -7.22 24.46
N GLN A 218 18.24 -7.29 24.03
CA GLN A 218 19.10 -6.12 23.80
C GLN A 218 18.84 -5.46 22.43
N ASN A 219 18.02 -6.09 21.58
CA ASN A 219 17.71 -5.56 20.25
C ASN A 219 16.62 -4.49 20.33
N GLU A 220 17.05 -3.26 20.60
CA GLU A 220 16.15 -2.12 20.76
C GLU A 220 15.30 -1.86 19.50
N ARG A 221 15.84 -2.14 18.30
CA ARG A 221 15.07 -2.01 17.04
C ARG A 221 13.87 -2.96 17.01
N ILE A 222 14.04 -4.21 17.43
CA ILE A 222 12.94 -5.19 17.49
C ILE A 222 11.89 -4.78 18.53
N ARG A 223 12.33 -4.31 19.71
CA ARG A 223 11.42 -3.80 20.75
C ARG A 223 10.61 -2.60 20.29
N GLN A 224 11.26 -1.62 19.66
CA GLN A 224 10.57 -0.44 19.11
C GLN A 224 9.56 -0.84 18.03
N LYS A 225 9.90 -1.78 17.14
CA LYS A 225 8.96 -2.34 16.17
C LYS A 225 7.79 -3.03 16.88
N LEU A 226 8.06 -3.85 17.89
CA LEU A 226 7.01 -4.56 18.64
C LEU A 226 6.00 -3.59 19.27
N GLU A 227 6.47 -2.57 19.98
CA GLU A 227 5.58 -1.59 20.63
C GLU A 227 4.77 -0.78 19.63
N LYS A 228 5.37 -0.40 18.49
CA LYS A 228 4.65 0.24 17.38
C LYS A 228 3.52 -0.66 16.85
N TYR A 229 3.82 -1.94 16.65
CA TYR A 229 2.82 -2.90 16.16
C TYR A 229 1.69 -3.08 17.18
N LYS A 230 2.00 -3.29 18.46
CA LYS A 230 0.98 -3.39 19.51
C LYS A 230 0.06 -2.17 19.53
N LYS A 231 0.62 -0.96 19.43
CA LYS A 231 -0.16 0.28 19.36
C LYS A 231 -1.08 0.30 18.13
N ALA A 232 -0.55 0.01 16.94
CA ALA A 232 -1.34 -0.04 15.71
C ALA A 232 -2.49 -1.05 15.79
N LYS A 233 -2.27 -2.22 16.42
CA LYS A 233 -3.32 -3.22 16.67
C LYS A 233 -4.46 -2.66 17.49
N VAL A 234 -4.13 -1.99 18.60
CA VAL A 234 -5.12 -1.40 19.52
C VAL A 234 -5.92 -0.30 18.82
N GLU A 235 -5.25 0.47 17.96
CA GLU A 235 -5.86 1.55 17.18
C GLU A 235 -6.62 1.06 15.93
N GLY A 236 -6.56 -0.23 15.60
CA GLY A 236 -7.19 -0.79 14.41
C GLY A 236 -6.52 -0.35 13.09
N VAL A 237 -5.28 0.10 13.15
CA VAL A 237 -4.52 0.62 11.98
C VAL A 237 -3.79 -0.52 11.28
N PRO A 238 -4.00 -0.73 9.96
CA PRO A 238 -3.23 -1.69 9.18
C PRO A 238 -1.72 -1.41 9.21
N PHE A 239 -0.91 -2.44 9.45
CA PHE A 239 0.53 -2.31 9.71
C PHE A 239 1.36 -1.72 8.57
N HIS A 240 0.97 -1.93 7.31
CA HIS A 240 1.66 -1.37 6.14
C HIS A 240 1.48 0.15 6.04
N LEU A 241 0.56 0.70 6.83
CA LEU A 241 0.34 2.13 6.97
C LEU A 241 1.14 2.72 8.13
N VAL A 242 2.03 1.98 8.80
CA VAL A 242 2.89 2.51 9.87
C VAL A 242 4.33 2.55 9.38
N ASP A 243 4.88 3.74 9.21
CA ASP A 243 6.25 3.91 8.73
C ASP A 243 7.31 3.49 9.76
N GLU A 244 8.59 3.51 9.38
CA GLU A 244 9.69 3.19 10.30
C GLU A 244 9.80 4.18 11.48
N THR A 245 9.17 5.35 11.41
CA THR A 245 9.14 6.37 12.47
C THR A 245 7.95 6.22 13.42
N GLY A 246 6.98 5.36 13.10
CA GLY A 246 5.75 5.17 13.88
C GLY A 246 4.64 6.16 13.55
N ARG A 247 4.75 6.86 12.42
CA ARG A 247 3.65 7.68 11.89
C ARG A 247 2.69 6.77 11.15
N ILE A 248 1.41 6.98 11.40
CA ILE A 248 0.36 6.41 10.55
C ILE A 248 0.41 7.18 9.23
N MET A 249 0.85 6.52 8.18
CA MET A 249 0.61 6.91 6.81
C MET A 249 -0.90 6.81 6.57
N LEU A 250 -1.61 7.90 6.85
CA LEU A 250 -3.03 8.05 6.57
C LEU A 250 -3.23 8.10 5.05
N PHE A 251 -3.36 6.94 4.43
CA PHE A 251 -3.97 6.84 3.11
C PHE A 251 -5.47 6.97 3.30
N ILE A 252 -5.97 8.20 3.29
CA ILE A 252 -7.40 8.44 3.21
C ILE A 252 -7.82 8.06 1.79
N PHE A 253 -8.17 6.78 1.58
CA PHE A 253 -9.05 6.40 0.50
C PHE A 253 -10.42 6.99 0.84
N SER A 254 -10.62 8.26 0.50
CA SER A 254 -11.97 8.78 0.37
C SER A 254 -12.55 8.00 -0.81
N SER A 255 -13.38 6.99 -0.53
CA SER A 255 -14.33 6.55 -1.55
C SER A 255 -15.10 7.80 -2.00
N PRO A 256 -15.18 8.08 -3.32
CA PRO A 256 -16.11 9.08 -3.81
C PRO A 256 -17.55 8.75 -3.40
#